data_AF-A0A9W7ZJA9-F1
#
_entry.id   AF-A0A9W7ZJA9-F1
#
_cell.length_a   1.000
_cell.length_b   1.000
_cell.length_c   1.000
_cell.angle_alpha   90.00
_cell.angle_beta   90.00
_cell.angle_gamma   90.00
#
_symmetry.space_group_name_H-M   'P 1'
#
loop_
_entity.id
_entity.type
_entity.pdbx_description
1 polymer ?
#
loop_
_entity_poly.entity_id
_entity_poly.type
_entity_poly.pdbx_seq_one_letter_code
_entity_poly.pdbx_strand_id
1 'polypeptide(L)'
;MARPLTTRPGPNMSSPAHPGANRYSLSVVQSPVRARMGGFGDKDRRPLDPPPVVRLDVFDAHGRPLPVEESPFYACQVTVWSEDRQTDCSIVINPATIPAQPTFPSTAIFALNQPVRTRNLLGSIAATAQQLKDLDGREALFFIFSDLAVRTEGRFVLRFAFFVLP
;
A
#
# COMPACT_ATOMS: atom_id res chain seq x y z
N MET A 1 13.72 -8.75 -23.74
CA MET A 1 14.66 -8.20 -22.75
C MET A 1 14.21 -6.79 -22.40
N ALA A 2 13.68 -6.54 -21.19
CA ALA A 2 13.07 -5.27 -20.81
C ALA A 2 14.01 -4.47 -19.90
N ARG A 3 14.25 -3.20 -20.25
CA ARG A 3 15.08 -2.25 -19.49
C ARG A 3 14.35 -1.83 -18.21
N PRO A 4 15.06 -1.51 -17.10
CA PRO A 4 14.42 -0.97 -15.90
C PRO A 4 13.81 0.41 -16.22
N LEU A 5 12.51 0.57 -15.98
CA LEU A 5 11.83 1.86 -16.10
C LEU A 5 12.14 2.68 -14.86
N THR A 6 12.88 3.78 -15.05
CA THR A 6 13.13 4.81 -14.03
C THR A 6 11.79 5.31 -13.49
N THR A 7 11.56 5.14 -12.20
CA THR A 7 10.37 5.64 -11.51
C THR A 7 10.38 7.17 -11.54
N ARG A 8 9.40 7.77 -12.22
CA ARG A 8 9.15 9.20 -12.12
C ARG A 8 8.50 9.46 -10.75
N PRO A 9 9.01 10.39 -9.92
CA PRO A 9 8.35 10.74 -8.67
C PRO A 9 6.93 11.23 -8.97
N GLY A 10 5.93 10.69 -8.27
CA GLY A 10 4.57 11.20 -8.30
C GLY A 10 4.49 12.66 -7.81
N PRO A 11 3.36 13.34 -7.99
CA PRO A 11 3.21 14.73 -7.57
C PRO A 11 3.50 14.85 -6.07
N ASN A 12 4.51 15.65 -5.74
CA ASN A 12 4.85 16.00 -4.36
C ASN A 12 3.61 16.57 -3.68
N MET A 13 3.03 15.83 -2.73
CA MET A 13 2.24 16.44 -1.66
C MET A 13 3.24 17.01 -0.66
N SER A 14 3.88 18.12 -1.03
CA SER A 14 4.71 18.89 -0.12
C SER A 14 3.79 19.63 0.85
N SER A 15 3.71 19.14 2.08
CA SER A 15 3.43 19.99 3.24
C SER A 15 4.36 21.22 3.17
N PRO A 16 3.94 22.43 3.62
CA PRO A 16 4.78 23.62 3.51
C PRO A 16 6.13 23.33 4.15
N ALA A 17 7.18 23.31 3.32
CA ALA A 17 8.52 23.01 3.77
C ALA A 17 8.94 24.12 4.74
N HIS A 18 9.03 23.78 6.03
CA HIS A 18 9.73 24.63 6.98
C HIS A 18 11.18 24.75 6.49
N PRO A 19 11.75 25.96 6.39
CA PRO A 19 13.16 26.11 6.06
C PRO A 19 13.98 25.34 7.10
N GLY A 20 14.65 24.26 6.69
CA GLY A 20 15.37 23.34 7.58
C GLY A 20 14.78 21.92 7.72
N ALA A 21 13.66 21.61 7.04
CA ALA A 21 13.08 20.27 7.08
C ALA A 21 13.90 19.24 6.29
N ASN A 22 14.08 18.06 6.89
CA ASN A 22 14.69 16.90 6.22
C ASN A 22 13.91 16.51 4.96
N ARG A 23 14.63 16.00 3.96
CA ARG A 23 14.07 15.42 2.74
C ARG A 23 14.08 13.90 2.86
N TYR A 24 13.03 13.26 2.35
CA TYR A 24 12.84 11.81 2.47
C TYR A 24 12.70 11.18 1.09
N SER A 25 13.20 9.95 0.93
CA SER A 25 13.01 9.15 -0.28
C SER A 25 12.62 7.72 0.08
N LEU A 26 11.65 7.17 -0.65
CA LEU A 26 11.24 5.78 -0.55
C LEU A 26 11.73 4.99 -1.75
N SER A 27 12.31 3.82 -1.50
CA SER A 27 12.69 2.85 -2.53
C SER A 27 12.10 1.48 -2.23
N VAL A 28 11.33 0.90 -3.15
CA VAL A 28 10.85 -0.48 -3.02
C VAL A 28 12.03 -1.41 -3.31
N VAL A 29 12.49 -2.15 -2.30
CA VAL A 29 13.64 -3.08 -2.41
C VAL A 29 13.21 -4.53 -2.53
N GLN A 30 11.98 -4.85 -2.14
CA GLN A 30 11.33 -6.13 -2.42
C GLN A 30 9.89 -5.89 -2.88
N SER A 31 9.54 -6.37 -4.06
CA SER A 31 8.20 -6.27 -4.64
C SER A 31 7.45 -7.60 -4.45
N PRO A 32 6.13 -7.57 -4.18
CA PRO A 32 5.32 -8.79 -4.22
C PRO A 32 5.20 -9.29 -5.66
N VAL A 33 5.29 -10.60 -5.84
CA VAL A 33 5.27 -11.25 -7.16
C VAL A 33 3.97 -12.01 -7.38
N ARG A 34 3.47 -12.67 -6.32
CA ARG A 34 2.25 -13.45 -6.34
C ARG A 34 1.34 -13.07 -5.18
N ALA A 35 0.05 -13.20 -5.44
CA ALA A 35 -1.01 -12.98 -4.47
C ALA A 35 -2.11 -14.01 -4.74
N ARG A 36 -2.79 -14.45 -3.67
CA ARG A 36 -4.08 -15.12 -3.79
C ARG A 36 -5.12 -14.19 -3.19
N MET A 37 -6.23 -14.00 -3.90
CA MET A 37 -7.32 -13.19 -3.35
C MET A 37 -7.84 -13.81 -2.04
N GLY A 38 -8.04 -12.98 -1.02
CA GLY A 38 -8.58 -13.42 0.27
C GLY A 38 -10.10 -13.64 0.25
N GLY A 39 -10.81 -13.09 -0.74
CA GLY A 39 -12.26 -13.16 -0.81
C GLY A 39 -12.95 -12.36 0.30
N PHE A 40 -14.28 -12.47 0.43
CA PHE A 40 -15.07 -11.64 1.34
C PHE A 40 -15.24 -12.18 2.77
N GLY A 41 -14.65 -13.34 3.08
CA GLY A 41 -14.64 -13.93 4.43
C GLY A 41 -13.25 -13.99 5.05
N ASP A 42 -13.16 -14.27 6.35
CA ASP A 42 -11.90 -14.17 7.11
C ASP A 42 -11.05 -15.46 7.13
N LYS A 43 -11.49 -16.52 6.43
CA LYS A 43 -10.95 -17.89 6.62
C LYS A 43 -9.73 -18.27 5.74
N ASP A 44 -9.52 -17.67 4.57
CA ASP A 44 -8.42 -18.05 3.63
C ASP A 44 -7.61 -16.82 3.19
N ARG A 45 -7.25 -15.98 4.16
CA ARG A 45 -6.38 -14.83 3.91
C ARG A 45 -4.93 -15.30 3.73
N ARG A 46 -4.32 -14.94 2.61
CA ARG A 46 -2.89 -15.22 2.33
C ARG A 46 -2.14 -13.94 2.05
N PRO A 47 -1.06 -13.66 2.78
CA PRO A 47 -0.21 -12.50 2.49
C PRO A 47 0.32 -12.50 1.06
N LEU A 48 0.65 -11.32 0.56
CA LEU A 48 1.42 -11.10 -0.65
C LEU A 48 2.81 -11.72 -0.48
N ASP A 49 3.31 -12.35 -1.55
CA ASP A 49 4.56 -13.09 -1.50
C ASP A 49 5.46 -12.77 -2.70
N PRO A 50 6.74 -12.42 -2.47
CA PRO A 50 7.33 -12.09 -1.17
C PRO A 50 6.71 -10.81 -0.57
N PRO A 51 6.84 -10.57 0.76
CA PRO A 51 6.24 -9.40 1.39
C PRO A 51 6.89 -8.11 0.85
N PRO A 52 6.14 -7.02 0.61
CA PRO A 52 6.75 -5.77 0.19
C PRO A 52 7.70 -5.22 1.25
N VAL A 53 8.90 -4.80 0.84
CA VAL A 53 9.88 -4.12 1.69
C VAL A 53 10.26 -2.80 1.03
N VAL A 54 10.17 -1.72 1.80
CA VAL A 54 10.45 -0.35 1.34
C VAL A 54 11.55 0.25 2.20
N ARG A 55 12.62 0.73 1.58
CA ARG A 55 13.70 1.47 2.25
C ARG A 55 13.36 2.95 2.34
N LEU A 56 13.69 3.55 3.48
CA LEU A 56 13.65 5.01 3.71
C LEU A 56 15.08 5.56 3.73
N ASP A 57 15.34 6.50 2.83
CA ASP A 57 16.58 7.29 2.82
C ASP A 57 16.25 8.72 3.28
N VAL A 58 16.96 9.21 4.30
CA VAL A 58 16.75 10.55 4.90
C VAL A 58 17.92 11.46 4.53
N PHE A 59 17.61 12.68 4.14
CA PHE A 59 18.56 13.69 3.70
C PHE A 59 18.34 15.00 4.45
N ASP A 60 19.41 15.77 4.65
CA ASP A 60 19.31 17.13 5.17
C ASP A 60 18.74 18.10 4.12
N ALA A 61 18.57 19.36 4.51
CA ALA A 61 18.07 20.43 3.63
C ALA A 61 18.97 20.69 2.40
N HIS A 62 20.23 20.26 2.43
CA HIS A 62 21.18 20.37 1.32
C HIS A 62 21.25 19.10 0.45
N GLY A 63 20.43 18.08 0.75
CA GLY A 63 20.39 16.81 0.03
C GLY A 63 21.52 15.85 0.40
N ARG A 64 22.23 16.07 1.51
CA ARG A 64 23.24 15.13 2.01
C ARG A 64 22.57 14.03 2.83
N PRO A 65 22.97 12.75 2.69
CA PRO A 65 22.38 11.68 3.47
C PRO A 65 22.66 11.87 4.96
N LEU A 66 21.63 11.71 5.78
CA LEU A 66 21.75 11.71 7.24
C LEU A 66 22.10 10.30 7.75
N PRO A 67 22.69 10.18 8.96
CA PRO A 67 22.87 8.90 9.63
C PRO A 67 21.55 8.14 9.77
N VAL A 68 21.65 6.81 9.80
CA VAL A 68 20.50 5.92 9.99
C VAL A 68 20.10 5.97 11.47
N GLU A 69 19.02 6.67 11.75
CA GLU A 69 18.43 6.75 13.09
C GLU A 69 16.95 6.36 13.02
N GLU A 70 16.57 5.35 13.80
CA GLU A 70 15.18 4.96 13.92
C GLU A 70 14.37 6.03 14.65
N SER A 71 13.14 6.26 14.19
CA SER A 71 12.18 7.14 14.85
C SER A 71 10.82 6.44 14.92
N PRO A 72 10.18 6.39 16.10
CA PRO A 72 8.84 5.80 16.22
C PRO A 72 7.77 6.60 15.44
N PHE A 73 8.10 7.83 15.04
CA PHE A 73 7.22 8.70 14.27
C PHE A 73 7.29 8.45 12.76
N TYR A 74 8.24 7.65 12.29
CA TYR A 74 8.34 7.28 10.88
C TYR A 74 7.34 6.18 10.55
N ALA A 75 6.31 6.54 9.79
CA ALA A 75 5.25 5.63 9.37
C ALA A 75 5.17 5.57 7.84
N CYS A 76 4.85 4.39 7.32
CA CYS A 76 4.53 4.18 5.92
C CYS A 76 3.18 3.50 5.78
N GLN A 77 2.31 4.05 4.93
CA GLN A 77 1.02 3.47 4.57
C GLN A 77 1.05 2.95 3.14
N VAL A 78 0.39 1.82 2.89
CA VAL A 78 0.17 1.27 1.56
C VAL A 78 -1.28 1.43 1.11
N THR A 79 -1.46 1.78 -0.15
CA THR A 79 -2.75 1.80 -0.87
C THR A 79 -2.65 0.94 -2.13
N VAL A 80 -3.78 0.48 -2.65
CA VAL A 80 -3.84 -0.35 -3.85
C VAL A 80 -4.49 0.43 -4.99
N TRP A 81 -3.85 0.41 -6.15
CA TRP A 81 -4.24 1.15 -7.34
C TRP A 81 -4.38 0.21 -8.53
N SER A 82 -5.10 0.65 -9.56
CA SER A 82 -5.16 -0.04 -10.84
C SER A 82 -3.76 -0.17 -11.49
N GLU A 83 -3.62 -1.15 -12.39
CA GLU A 83 -2.34 -1.42 -13.10
C GLU A 83 -1.77 -0.18 -13.82
N ASP A 84 -2.65 0.66 -14.38
CA ASP A 84 -2.32 1.93 -15.05
C ASP A 84 -2.04 3.11 -14.09
N ARG A 85 -2.18 2.87 -12.77
CA ARG A 85 -1.97 3.85 -11.68
C ARG A 85 -2.90 5.06 -11.72
N GLN A 86 -4.05 4.96 -12.38
CA GLN A 86 -5.00 6.07 -12.49
C GLN A 86 -6.11 6.01 -11.44
N THR A 87 -6.51 4.82 -11.02
CA THR A 87 -7.68 4.61 -10.17
C THR A 87 -7.28 4.02 -8.82
N ASP A 88 -7.77 4.63 -7.73
CA ASP A 88 -7.66 4.07 -6.39
C ASP A 88 -8.62 2.87 -6.25
N CYS A 89 -8.07 1.69 -5.94
CA CYS A 89 -8.80 0.44 -5.78
C CYS A 89 -8.92 0.03 -4.30
N SER A 90 -8.74 0.97 -3.36
CA SER A 90 -8.73 0.70 -1.91
C SER A 90 -10.08 0.25 -1.36
N ILE A 91 -11.18 0.58 -2.05
CA ILE A 91 -12.55 0.21 -1.67
C ILE A 91 -13.18 -0.65 -2.78
N VAL A 92 -13.77 -1.78 -2.39
CA VAL A 92 -14.47 -2.72 -3.28
C VAL A 92 -15.86 -3.02 -2.73
N ILE A 93 -16.76 -3.46 -3.60
CA ILE A 93 -18.11 -3.90 -3.23
C ILE A 93 -18.09 -5.40 -2.97
N ASN A 94 -18.74 -5.86 -1.91
CA ASN A 94 -19.01 -7.27 -1.70
C ASN A 94 -20.10 -7.75 -2.66
N PRO A 95 -19.79 -8.61 -3.65
CA PRO A 95 -20.76 -9.03 -4.66
C PRO A 95 -21.95 -9.78 -4.05
N ALA A 96 -21.78 -10.45 -2.90
CA ALA A 96 -22.86 -11.13 -2.20
C ALA A 96 -23.94 -10.18 -1.63
N THR A 97 -23.69 -8.87 -1.68
CA THR A 97 -24.61 -7.84 -1.16
C THR A 97 -25.26 -7.00 -2.25
N ILE A 98 -24.99 -7.31 -3.52
CA ILE A 98 -25.62 -6.64 -4.66
C ILE A 98 -27.02 -7.23 -4.85
N PRO A 99 -28.10 -6.41 -4.92
CA PRO A 99 -29.44 -6.90 -5.19
C PRO A 99 -29.48 -7.64 -6.54
N ALA A 100 -29.87 -8.91 -6.53
CA ALA A 100 -30.11 -9.65 -7.77
C ALA A 100 -31.38 -9.10 -8.44
N GLN A 101 -31.31 -8.78 -9.73
CA GLN A 101 -32.48 -8.41 -10.53
C GLN A 101 -33.38 -9.64 -10.65
N PRO A 102 -34.67 -9.59 -10.28
CA PRO A 102 -35.53 -10.76 -10.38
C PRO A 102 -35.73 -11.14 -11.85
N THR A 103 -35.46 -12.40 -12.19
CA THR A 103 -35.70 -12.99 -13.51
C THR A 103 -37.18 -13.29 -13.78
N PHE A 104 -38.08 -12.90 -12.87
CA PHE A 104 -39.52 -13.17 -12.96
C PHE A 104 -40.34 -11.91 -12.65
N PRO A 105 -41.49 -11.70 -13.31
CA PRO A 105 -42.39 -10.61 -12.99
C PRO A 105 -43.19 -10.99 -11.74
N SER A 106 -42.64 -10.75 -10.56
CA SER A 106 -43.41 -10.84 -9.33
C SER A 106 -43.20 -9.58 -8.51
N THR A 107 -44.32 -8.99 -8.10
CA THR A 107 -44.48 -7.93 -7.11
C THR A 107 -43.77 -8.35 -5.81
N ALA A 108 -42.50 -8.01 -5.68
CA ALA A 108 -41.71 -8.32 -4.49
C ALA A 108 -41.06 -7.04 -3.96
N ILE A 109 -41.19 -6.86 -2.64
CA ILE A 109 -40.61 -5.76 -1.87
C ILE A 109 -39.10 -5.73 -2.11
N PHE A 110 -38.59 -4.66 -2.71
CA PHE A 110 -37.16 -4.44 -2.87
C PHE A 110 -36.51 -4.39 -1.49
N ALA A 111 -35.57 -5.29 -1.22
CA ALA A 111 -34.65 -5.08 -0.11
C ALA A 111 -33.80 -3.83 -0.45
N LEU A 112 -34.07 -2.71 0.23
CA LEU A 112 -33.35 -1.43 0.10
C LEU A 112 -31.89 -1.48 0.58
N ASN A 113 -31.34 -2.67 0.83
CA ASN A 113 -30.02 -2.80 1.41
C ASN A 113 -28.96 -2.36 0.41
N GLN A 114 -28.27 -1.28 0.76
CA GLN A 114 -27.18 -0.72 -0.04
C GLN A 114 -26.03 -1.73 -0.17
N PRO A 115 -25.36 -1.83 -1.33
CA PRO A 115 -24.20 -2.69 -1.50
C PRO A 115 -23.12 -2.36 -0.47
N VAL A 116 -22.60 -3.39 0.20
CA VAL A 116 -21.60 -3.22 1.25
C VAL A 116 -20.24 -2.92 0.62
N ARG A 117 -19.70 -1.75 0.96
CA ARG A 117 -18.35 -1.32 0.57
C ARG A 117 -17.36 -1.72 1.67
N THR A 118 -16.25 -2.32 1.28
CA THR A 118 -15.21 -2.77 2.20
C THR A 118 -13.83 -2.45 1.64
N ARG A 119 -12.81 -2.49 2.50
CA ARG A 119 -11.42 -2.30 2.09
C ARG A 119 -10.94 -3.50 1.27
N ASN A 120 -10.21 -3.21 0.20
CA ASN A 120 -9.61 -4.23 -0.66
C ASN A 120 -8.32 -4.80 -0.07
N LEU A 121 -7.46 -3.97 0.51
CA LEU A 121 -6.30 -4.47 1.26
C LEU A 121 -6.73 -5.03 2.62
N LEU A 122 -6.12 -6.14 3.01
CA LEU A 122 -6.36 -6.85 4.27
C LEU A 122 -5.08 -6.90 5.11
N GLY A 123 -5.24 -6.92 6.43
CA GLY A 123 -4.14 -6.93 7.40
C GLY A 123 -3.55 -5.55 7.67
N SER A 124 -2.25 -5.55 7.96
CA SER A 124 -1.48 -4.36 8.30
C SER A 124 -1.13 -3.54 7.06
N ILE A 125 -1.87 -2.45 6.84
CA ILE A 125 -1.62 -1.49 5.75
C ILE A 125 -0.70 -0.34 6.15
N ALA A 126 -0.23 -0.34 7.39
CA ALA A 126 0.71 0.64 7.91
C ALA A 126 1.86 -0.09 8.61
N ALA A 127 3.06 0.46 8.48
CA ALA A 127 4.27 -0.05 9.10
C ALA A 127 5.11 1.11 9.66
N THR A 128 5.80 0.88 10.76
CA THR A 128 6.83 1.79 11.28
C THR A 128 8.19 1.45 10.68
N ALA A 129 9.10 2.42 10.65
CA ALA A 129 10.46 2.18 10.20
C ALA A 129 11.19 1.27 11.19
N GLN A 130 12.05 0.40 10.67
CA GLN A 130 12.91 -0.49 11.44
C GLN A 130 14.35 -0.31 10.97
N GLN A 131 15.29 -0.09 11.89
CA GLN A 131 16.72 -0.08 11.56
C GLN A 131 17.23 -1.51 11.42
N LEU A 132 17.65 -1.89 10.21
CA LEU A 132 18.17 -3.22 9.89
C LEU A 132 19.42 -3.12 9.03
N LYS A 133 20.13 -4.23 8.88
CA LYS A 133 21.23 -4.36 7.91
C LYS A 133 20.68 -4.83 6.57
N ASP A 134 21.13 -4.20 5.50
CA ASP A 134 20.89 -4.65 4.13
C ASP A 134 21.74 -5.88 3.77
N LEU A 135 21.63 -6.35 2.52
CA LEU A 135 22.37 -7.52 2.02
C LEU A 135 23.88 -7.26 1.90
N ASP A 136 24.31 -6.01 1.86
CA ASP A 136 25.72 -5.60 1.85
C ASP A 136 26.26 -5.36 3.28
N GLY A 137 25.43 -5.58 4.31
CA GLY A 137 25.77 -5.40 5.73
C GLY A 137 25.70 -3.95 6.22
N ARG A 138 25.16 -3.02 5.43
CA ARG A 138 25.02 -1.61 5.78
C ARG A 138 23.70 -1.36 6.49
N GLU A 139 23.71 -0.50 7.50
CA GLU A 139 22.49 -0.12 8.19
C GLU A 139 21.60 0.75 7.31
N ALA A 140 20.29 0.54 7.38
CA ALA A 140 19.27 1.34 6.71
C ALA A 140 17.91 1.21 7.41
N LEU A 141 16.99 2.13 7.10
CA LEU A 141 15.61 2.11 7.61
C LEU A 141 14.69 1.39 6.62
N PHE A 142 13.90 0.43 7.12
CA PHE A 142 12.97 -0.34 6.30
C PHE A 142 11.54 -0.34 6.87
N PHE A 143 10.56 -0.34 5.98
CA PHE A 143 9.17 -0.67 6.26
C PHE A 143 8.88 -2.06 5.70
N ILE A 144 8.45 -2.99 6.55
CA ILE A 144 8.16 -4.37 6.17
C ILE A 144 6.65 -4.61 6.24
N PHE A 145 6.05 -4.99 5.11
CA PHE A 145 4.62 -5.31 5.00
C PHE A 145 4.42 -6.84 4.94
N SER A 146 4.78 -7.53 6.02
CA SER A 146 4.69 -9.01 6.12
C SER A 146 3.25 -9.53 6.22
N ASP A 147 2.33 -8.68 6.68
CA ASP A 147 0.92 -9.01 6.86
C ASP A 147 0.01 -8.21 5.92
N LEU A 148 0.28 -8.24 4.62
CA LEU A 148 -0.51 -7.54 3.61
C LEU A 148 -1.15 -8.53 2.65
N ALA A 149 -2.46 -8.46 2.40
CA ALA A 149 -3.16 -9.29 1.42
C ALA A 149 -4.18 -8.47 0.63
N VAL A 150 -4.71 -9.02 -0.47
CA VAL A 150 -5.73 -8.37 -1.31
C VAL A 150 -7.02 -9.18 -1.32
N ARG A 151 -8.17 -8.51 -1.26
CA ARG A 151 -9.48 -9.15 -1.14
C ARG A 151 -9.96 -9.69 -2.49
N THR A 152 -9.79 -8.91 -3.56
CA THR A 152 -10.29 -9.23 -4.89
C THR A 152 -9.19 -9.76 -5.80
N GLU A 153 -9.58 -10.53 -6.81
CA GLU A 153 -8.73 -10.80 -7.96
C GLU A 153 -8.50 -9.52 -8.80
N GLY A 154 -7.39 -9.50 -9.54
CA GLY A 154 -7.05 -8.39 -10.43
C GLY A 154 -5.55 -8.14 -10.53
N ARG A 155 -5.18 -7.18 -11.39
CA ARG A 155 -3.82 -6.64 -11.51
C ARG A 155 -3.78 -5.28 -10.84
N PHE A 156 -2.84 -5.12 -9.92
CA PHE A 156 -2.77 -3.93 -9.07
C PHE A 156 -1.34 -3.42 -8.94
N VAL A 157 -1.23 -2.14 -8.60
CA VAL A 157 0.01 -1.49 -8.16
C VAL A 157 -0.14 -1.08 -6.70
N LEU A 158 0.87 -1.37 -5.88
CA LEU A 158 0.94 -0.84 -4.53
C LEU A 158 1.58 0.55 -4.54
N ARG A 159 0.96 1.49 -3.81
CA ARG A 159 1.50 2.83 -3.62
C ARG A 159 1.80 3.04 -2.14
N PHE A 160 3.06 3.37 -1.86
CA PHE A 160 3.57 3.63 -0.52
C PHE A 160 3.64 5.13 -0.27
N ALA A 161 3.16 5.57 0.89
CA ALA A 161 3.21 6.95 1.33
C ALA A 161 3.91 7.01 2.69
N PHE A 162 4.87 7.91 2.83
CA PHE A 162 5.61 8.13 4.07
C PHE A 162 5.04 9.31 4.84
N PHE A 163 5.02 9.20 6.16
CA PHE A 163 4.59 10.23 7.09
C PHE A 163 5.56 10.31 8.27
N VAL A 164 5.80 11.53 8.74
CA VAL A 164 6.36 11.78 10.07
C VAL A 164 5.16 12.16 10.94
N LEU A 165 4.85 11.31 11.93
CA LEU A 165 3.77 11.57 12.87
C LEU A 165 4.17 12.74 13.81
N PRO A 166 3.20 13.57 14.22
CA PRO A 166 3.44 14.69 15.13
C PRO A 166 3.81 14.25 16.56
#